data_AF-V8CG35-F1
#
_entry.id   AF-V8CG35-F1
#
_cell.length_a   1.000
_cell.length_b   1.000
_cell.length_c   1.000
_cell.angle_alpha   90.00
_cell.angle_beta   90.00
_cell.angle_gamma   90.00
#
_symmetry.space_group_name_H-M   'P 1'
#
loop_
_entity.id
_entity.type
_entity.pdbx_description
1 polymer ?
#
loop_
_entity_poly.entity_id
_entity_poly.type
_entity_poly.pdbx_seq_one_letter_code
_entity_poly.pdbx_strand_id
1 'polypeptide(L)'
;MIVFWFFTSGSDAMGYSLMFLWIILPVTTFVVSIVIGKNDFWEKGKWAFTLFFGVMYMLAEYGTFKMANNIAFDKLNAPDRGMIVGGAIISAIGMLIGSLFNKKRNKQKKQDL
;
A
#
# COMPACT_ATOMS: atom_id res chain seq x y z
N MET A 1 -11.77 -5.00 5.30
CA MET A 1 -12.07 -3.93 6.28
C MET A 1 -13.52 -3.96 6.80
N ILE A 2 -14.51 -4.52 6.08
CA ILE A 2 -15.85 -4.82 6.66
C ILE A 2 -15.83 -6.09 7.53
N VAL A 3 -15.11 -7.13 7.09
CA VAL A 3 -15.10 -8.46 7.75
C VAL A 3 -14.58 -8.39 9.20
N PHE A 4 -13.60 -7.52 9.47
CA PHE A 4 -13.06 -7.28 10.81
C PHE A 4 -14.13 -6.77 11.80
N TRP A 5 -15.05 -5.93 11.35
CA TRP A 5 -16.10 -5.39 12.22
C TRP A 5 -17.24 -6.40 12.48
N PHE A 6 -17.42 -7.38 11.60
CA PHE A 6 -18.55 -8.31 11.66
C PHE A 6 -18.22 -9.68 12.29
N PHE A 7 -16.95 -10.10 12.34
CA PHE A 7 -16.62 -11.52 12.58
C PHE A 7 -15.62 -11.82 13.69
N THR A 8 -15.10 -10.85 14.45
CA THR A 8 -13.96 -11.16 15.32
C THR A 8 -14.05 -10.58 16.73
N SER A 9 -14.05 -11.50 17.71
CA SER A 9 -14.01 -11.26 19.15
C SER A 9 -12.59 -10.90 19.60
N GLY A 10 -12.41 -9.66 20.05
CA GLY A 10 -11.36 -9.16 20.96
C GLY A 10 -9.89 -9.45 20.66
N SER A 11 -9.48 -10.73 20.67
CA SER A 11 -8.07 -11.16 20.58
C SER A 11 -7.68 -11.62 19.16
N ASP A 12 -8.51 -12.43 18.50
CA ASP A 12 -8.24 -12.90 17.12
C ASP A 12 -8.26 -11.75 16.11
N ALA A 13 -9.03 -10.71 16.41
CA ALA A 13 -9.23 -9.52 15.58
C ALA A 13 -7.93 -8.75 15.38
N MET A 14 -7.20 -8.63 16.49
CA MET A 14 -5.99 -7.83 16.56
C MET A 14 -4.86 -8.49 15.76
N GLY A 15 -4.71 -9.83 15.88
CA GLY A 15 -3.73 -10.60 15.13
C GLY A 15 -3.99 -10.59 13.61
N TYR A 16 -5.25 -10.79 13.21
CA TYR A 16 -5.64 -10.72 11.78
C TYR A 16 -5.38 -9.34 11.18
N SER A 17 -5.69 -8.28 11.93
CA SER A 17 -5.45 -6.90 11.50
C SER A 17 -3.95 -6.63 11.35
N LEU A 18 -3.13 -7.16 12.24
CA LEU A 18 -1.68 -6.99 12.19
C LEU A 18 -1.10 -7.69 10.96
N MET A 19 -1.48 -8.95 10.68
CA MET A 19 -1.04 -9.64 9.46
C MET A 19 -1.53 -8.93 8.20
N PHE A 20 -2.77 -8.44 8.19
CA PHE A 20 -3.31 -7.73 7.04
C PHE A 20 -2.58 -6.41 6.78
N LEU A 21 -2.32 -5.61 7.82
CA LEU A 21 -1.69 -4.30 7.71
C LEU A 21 -0.19 -4.37 7.46
N TRP A 22 0.52 -5.29 8.13
CA TRP A 22 1.98 -5.35 8.07
C TRP A 22 2.54 -6.31 7.03
N ILE A 23 1.75 -7.27 6.55
CA ILE A 23 2.22 -8.25 5.56
C ILE A 23 1.42 -8.12 4.26
N ILE A 24 0.11 -8.30 4.31
CA ILE A 24 -0.70 -8.39 3.09
C ILE A 24 -0.74 -7.05 2.34
N LEU A 25 -1.03 -5.95 3.04
CA LEU A 25 -1.07 -4.61 2.44
C LEU A 25 0.26 -4.17 1.80
N PRO A 26 1.42 -4.28 2.46
CA PRO A 26 2.68 -3.90 1.84
C PRO A 26 3.06 -4.81 0.68
N VAL A 27 2.83 -6.13 0.79
CA VAL A 27 3.10 -7.07 -0.31
C VAL A 27 2.21 -6.79 -1.52
N THR A 28 0.91 -6.59 -1.31
CA THR A 28 -0.03 -6.29 -2.41
C THR A 28 0.28 -4.94 -3.06
N THR A 29 0.55 -3.91 -2.25
CA THR A 29 0.99 -2.58 -2.74
C THR A 29 2.23 -2.70 -3.60
N PHE A 30 3.24 -3.46 -3.15
CA PHE A 30 4.47 -3.68 -3.89
C PHE A 30 4.22 -4.37 -5.24
N VAL A 31 3.47 -5.47 -5.26
CA VAL A 31 3.18 -6.22 -6.49
C VAL A 31 2.39 -5.37 -7.48
N VAL A 32 1.36 -4.65 -7.02
CA VAL A 32 0.56 -3.77 -7.88
C VAL A 32 1.43 -2.64 -8.44
N SER A 33 2.30 -2.03 -7.64
CA SER A 33 3.22 -0.99 -8.11
C SER A 33 4.22 -1.50 -9.16
N ILE A 34 4.68 -2.75 -9.06
CA ILE A 34 5.49 -3.39 -10.12
C ILE A 34 4.68 -3.50 -11.41
N VAL A 35 3.44 -3.98 -11.34
CA VAL A 35 2.57 -4.16 -12.52
C VAL A 35 2.29 -2.82 -13.20
N ILE A 36 1.98 -1.77 -12.43
CA ILE A 36 1.77 -0.41 -12.95
C ILE A 36 3.06 0.11 -13.61
N GLY A 37 4.20 -0.04 -12.94
CA GLY A 37 5.50 0.39 -13.47
C GLY A 37 5.90 -0.34 -14.75
N LYS A 38 5.58 -1.64 -14.86
CA LYS A 38 5.90 -2.48 -16.02
C LYS A 38 5.04 -2.15 -17.25
N ASN A 39 3.79 -1.75 -17.03
CA ASN A 39 2.86 -1.41 -18.12
C ASN A 39 2.96 0.06 -18.57
N ASP A 40 3.83 0.86 -17.95
CA ASP A 40 3.99 2.30 -18.20
C ASP A 40 2.66 3.07 -18.22
N PHE A 41 1.76 2.70 -17.29
CA PHE A 41 0.47 3.36 -17.16
C PHE A 41 0.65 4.87 -17.04
N TRP A 42 0.24 5.61 -18.05
CA TRP A 42 0.26 7.08 -18.04
C TRP A 42 1.67 7.69 -17.91
N GLU A 43 2.76 7.01 -18.28
CA GLU A 43 4.16 7.50 -18.26
C GLU A 43 4.61 8.22 -16.97
N LYS A 44 4.28 9.51 -16.80
CA LYS A 44 4.55 10.32 -15.59
C LYS A 44 3.43 10.22 -14.54
N GLY A 45 2.19 9.95 -14.95
CA GLY A 45 1.03 9.81 -14.08
C GLY A 45 1.10 8.61 -13.14
N LYS A 46 1.89 7.58 -13.48
CA LYS A 46 2.13 6.41 -12.60
C LYS A 46 2.63 6.79 -11.21
N TRP A 47 3.40 7.87 -11.08
CA TRP A 47 3.94 8.31 -9.78
C TRP A 47 2.87 8.86 -8.83
N ALA A 48 1.71 9.29 -9.33
CA ALA A 48 0.58 9.67 -8.50
C ALA A 48 0.04 8.48 -7.68
N PHE A 49 0.17 7.25 -8.20
CA PHE A 49 -0.20 6.04 -7.47
C PHE A 49 0.66 5.83 -6.23
N THR A 50 1.92 6.27 -6.23
CA THR A 50 2.79 6.21 -5.04
C THR A 50 2.24 7.05 -3.89
N LEU A 51 1.74 8.25 -4.17
CA LEU A 51 1.06 9.08 -3.17
C LEU A 51 -0.28 8.46 -2.75
N PHE A 52 -1.05 7.94 -3.70
CA PHE A 52 -2.31 7.26 -3.41
C PHE A 52 -2.13 6.06 -2.47
N PHE A 53 -1.14 5.20 -2.72
CA PHE A 53 -0.84 4.06 -1.86
C PHE A 53 -0.33 4.49 -0.48
N GLY A 54 0.47 5.56 -0.39
CA GLY A 54 0.86 6.14 0.90
C GLY A 54 -0.35 6.59 1.73
N VAL A 55 -1.30 7.30 1.11
CA VAL A 55 -2.54 7.73 1.78
C VAL A 55 -3.42 6.54 2.16
N MET A 56 -3.56 5.54 1.28
CA MET A 56 -4.28 4.31 1.60
C MET A 56 -3.66 3.55 2.79
N TYR A 57 -2.33 3.47 2.85
CA TYR A 57 -1.63 2.79 3.93
C TYR A 57 -1.90 3.44 5.28
N MET A 58 -1.81 4.77 5.35
CA MET A 58 -2.19 5.55 6.54
C MET A 58 -3.67 5.34 6.92
N LEU A 59 -4.59 5.36 5.95
CA LEU A 59 -6.03 5.18 6.20
C LEU A 59 -6.34 3.77 6.72
N ALA A 60 -5.68 2.74 6.18
CA ALA A 60 -5.89 1.36 6.60
C ALA A 60 -5.41 1.14 8.04
N GLU A 61 -4.25 1.68 8.41
CA GLU A 61 -3.75 1.61 9.79
C GLU A 61 -4.63 2.42 10.75
N TYR A 62 -5.06 3.62 10.34
CA TYR A 62 -5.95 4.46 11.13
C TYR A 62 -7.32 3.80 11.37
N GLY A 63 -7.94 3.27 10.32
CA GLY A 63 -9.29 2.68 10.37
C GLY A 63 -9.37 1.38 11.17
N THR A 64 -8.23 0.74 11.45
CA THR A 64 -8.21 -0.54 12.17
C THR A 64 -7.72 -0.36 13.60
N PHE A 65 -6.44 -0.01 13.79
CA PHE A 65 -5.86 0.06 15.13
C PHE A 65 -6.23 1.33 15.88
N LYS A 66 -6.15 2.49 15.22
CA LYS A 66 -6.45 3.77 15.88
C LYS A 66 -7.95 3.93 16.11
N MET A 67 -8.81 3.48 15.21
CA MET A 67 -10.26 3.52 15.39
C MET A 67 -10.75 2.58 16.50
N ALA A 68 -10.24 1.34 16.56
CA ALA A 68 -10.58 0.41 17.65
C ALA A 68 -10.08 0.94 19.00
N ASN A 69 -8.86 1.49 19.05
CA ASN A 69 -8.32 2.13 20.25
C ASN A 69 -9.11 3.39 20.66
N ASN A 70 -9.60 4.17 19.69
CA ASN A 70 -10.39 5.37 19.93
C ASN A 70 -11.76 5.05 20.55
N ILE A 71 -12.40 3.96 20.10
CA ILE A 71 -13.67 3.48 20.65
C ILE A 71 -13.49 2.87 22.05
N ALA A 72 -12.33 2.25 22.33
CA ALA A 72 -12.03 1.66 23.63
C ALA A 72 -11.61 2.68 24.71
N PHE A 73 -11.07 3.84 24.33
CA PHE A 73 -10.45 4.80 25.28
C PHE A 73 -10.92 6.26 25.15
N ASP A 74 -11.93 6.57 24.33
CA ASP A 74 -12.55 7.90 24.19
C ASP A 74 -11.53 9.06 23.97
N LYS A 75 -10.48 8.78 23.19
CA LYS A 75 -9.37 9.71 22.90
C LYS A 75 -9.02 9.73 21.41
N LEU A 76 -9.46 10.78 20.72
CA LEU A 76 -9.20 11.03 19.29
C LEU A 76 -7.71 11.22 19.02
N ASN A 77 -7.02 10.11 18.75
CA ASN A 77 -5.65 10.16 18.26
C ASN A 77 -5.66 10.53 16.78
N ALA A 78 -5.05 11.65 16.42
CA ALA A 78 -4.89 12.04 15.02
C ALA A 78 -4.16 10.95 14.21
N PRO A 79 -4.50 10.79 12.92
CA PRO A 79 -3.85 9.80 12.07
C PRO A 79 -2.36 10.17 11.90
N ASP A 80 -1.47 9.17 11.99
CA ASP A 80 -0.03 9.42 11.96
C ASP A 80 0.40 9.69 10.52
N ARG A 81 0.80 10.95 10.24
CA ARG A 81 1.23 11.36 8.90
C ARG A 81 2.54 10.69 8.47
N GLY A 82 3.33 10.16 9.41
CA GLY A 82 4.55 9.40 9.12
C GLY A 82 4.28 8.10 8.37
N MET A 83 3.09 7.50 8.52
CA MET A 83 2.75 6.24 7.85
C MET A 83 2.50 6.38 6.35
N ILE A 84 2.16 7.59 5.88
CA ILE A 84 2.10 7.90 4.45
C ILE A 84 3.45 7.61 3.79
N VAL A 85 4.53 7.96 4.49
CA VAL A 85 5.91 7.80 4.00
C VAL A 85 6.23 6.32 3.81
N GLY A 86 5.80 5.45 4.74
CA GLY A 86 5.99 4.00 4.63
C GLY A 86 5.35 3.41 3.37
N GLY A 87 4.05 3.64 3.17
CA GLY A 87 3.33 3.16 1.98
C GLY A 87 3.86 3.75 0.67
N ALA A 88 4.26 5.03 0.69
CA ALA A 88 4.86 5.71 -0.45
C ALA A 88 6.23 5.12 -0.82
N ILE A 89 7.11 4.84 0.15
CA ILE A 89 8.42 4.23 -0.12
C ILE A 89 8.26 2.85 -0.74
N ILE A 90 7.41 1.99 -0.17
CA ILE A 90 7.19 0.62 -0.69
C ILE A 90 6.66 0.67 -2.13
N SER A 91 5.70 1.54 -2.40
CA SER A 91 5.18 1.73 -3.75
C SER A 91 6.25 2.28 -4.71
N ALA A 92 7.06 3.24 -4.28
CA ALA A 92 8.12 3.82 -5.11
C ALA A 92 9.14 2.76 -5.54
N ILE A 93 9.54 1.86 -4.63
CA ILE A 93 10.45 0.75 -4.92
C ILE A 93 9.82 -0.20 -5.95
N GLY A 94 8.57 -0.63 -5.74
CA GLY A 94 7.87 -1.49 -6.70
C GLY A 94 7.75 -0.84 -8.09
N MET A 95 7.45 0.46 -8.12
CA MET A 95 7.32 1.23 -9.35
C MET A 95 8.65 1.36 -10.11
N LEU A 96 9.75 1.62 -9.39
CA LEU A 96 11.10 1.68 -9.96
C LEU A 96 11.46 0.34 -10.60
N ILE A 97 11.26 -0.76 -9.88
CA ILE A 97 11.54 -2.11 -10.39
C ILE A 97 10.70 -2.39 -11.65
N GLY A 98 9.40 -2.13 -11.61
CA GLY A 98 8.52 -2.30 -12.77
C GLY A 98 8.98 -1.47 -13.99
N SER A 99 9.35 -0.21 -13.76
CA SER A 99 9.80 0.70 -14.83
C SER A 99 11.14 0.27 -15.44
N LEU A 100 12.06 -0.31 -14.64
CA LEU A 100 13.32 -0.86 -15.14
C LEU A 100 13.08 -2.05 -16.08
N PHE A 101 12.15 -2.94 -15.72
CA PHE A 101 11.76 -4.05 -16.58
C PHE A 101 11.13 -3.59 -17.89
N ASN A 102 10.28 -2.55 -17.87
CA ASN A 102 9.72 -2.00 -19.10
C ASN A 102 10.80 -1.41 -20.01
N LYS A 103 11.75 -0.66 -19.44
CA LYS A 103 12.86 -0.07 -20.19
C LYS A 103 13.76 -1.13 -20.84
N LYS A 104 14.05 -2.23 -20.13
CA LYS A 104 14.79 -3.38 -20.71
C LYS A 104 14.03 -4.02 -21.87
N ARG A 105 12.73 -4.28 -21.71
CA ARG A 105 11.88 -4.87 -22.75
C ARG A 105 11.83 -3.99 -24.01
N ASN A 106 11.65 -2.69 -23.84
CA ASN A 106 11.61 -1.74 -24.96
C ASN A 106 12.98 -1.62 -25.66
N LYS A 107 14.09 -1.81 -24.94
CA LYS A 107 15.43 -1.77 -25.53
C LYS A 107 15.71 -3.03 -26.38
N GLN A 108 15.32 -4.22 -25.91
CA GLN A 108 15.37 -5.45 -26.71
C GLN A 108 14.54 -5.34 -27.98
N LYS A 109 13.28 -4.88 -27.86
CA LYS A 109 12.38 -4.72 -29.01
C LYS A 109 12.90 -3.76 -30.10
N LYS A 110 13.81 -2.84 -29.75
CA LYS A 110 14.47 -1.92 -30.69
C LYS A 110 15.76 -2.48 -31.31
N GLN A 111 16.35 -3.53 -30.72
CA GLN A 111 17.55 -4.19 -31.25
C GLN A 111 17.19 -5.30 -32.24
N ASP A 112 15.97 -5.84 -32.14
CA ASP A 112 15.43 -6.89 -33.02
C ASP A 112 14.74 -6.34 -34.29
N LEU A 113 14.80 -5.02 -34.53
CA LEU A 113 14.11 -4.30 -35.62
C LEU A 113 15.13 -3.53 -36.47
#